data_AF-A0A349W458-F1
#
_entry.id   AF-A0A349W458-F1
#
_cell.length_a   1.000
_cell.length_b   1.000
_cell.length_c   1.000
_cell.angle_alpha   90.00
_cell.angle_beta   90.00
_cell.angle_gamma   90.00
#
_symmetry.space_group_name_H-M   'P 1'
#
loop_
_entity.id
_entity.type
_entity.pdbx_description
1 polymer ?
#
loop_
_entity_poly.entity_id
_entity_poly.type
_entity_poly.pdbx_seq_one_letter_code
_entity_poly.pdbx_strand_id
1 'polypeptide(L)'
;MSLLNRIFPWLLLSLFSIACARKNDALSPDHDAIAAEIKTLEDQRLNAANGDSIKLAWLKLDQHATVKKDTVLAARVKYYLARLYAMSGQDSALFFVQQALELIELTTGNAKYKALIYNGIGNIRSIEAKQREAGYYYNKAATIVLSDTASGLSTEAKSAILLSAAQNNLSSFQYNLAEKMNRSVLPLIDSLPEGHINRQRVLVQMIQTLNTLQRPAKDIAPFLHQLEELHAKNPDKYNISFLYDSKIQYYETAKKPDSILHYELLKIAIDERLHQQTASSILMNNLFVDYSNVAAIYVSLNKPA
;
A
#
# COMPACT_ATOMS: atom_id res chain seq x y z
N MET A 1 19.59 -70.55 13.70
CA MET A 1 19.24 -69.21 13.17
C MET A 1 17.72 -69.11 13.13
N SER A 2 17.16 -68.22 13.95
CA SER A 2 15.71 -68.05 14.15
C SER A 2 14.99 -67.67 12.84
N LEU A 3 13.78 -68.22 12.63
CA LEU A 3 12.89 -67.87 11.52
C LEU A 3 12.65 -66.35 11.40
N LEU A 4 12.78 -65.58 12.49
CA LEU A 4 12.66 -64.13 12.47
C LEU A 4 13.76 -63.43 11.63
N ASN A 5 14.98 -63.99 11.55
CA ASN A 5 16.09 -63.36 10.82
C ASN A 5 15.98 -63.50 9.29
N ARG A 6 15.07 -64.34 8.78
CA ARG A 6 14.82 -64.47 7.34
C ARG A 6 13.71 -63.54 6.83
N ILE A 7 12.85 -63.05 7.73
CA ILE A 7 11.68 -62.22 7.39
C ILE A 7 12.02 -60.73 7.48
N PHE A 8 12.95 -60.37 8.37
CA PHE A 8 13.37 -58.98 8.60
C PHE A 8 13.93 -58.23 7.37
N PRO A 9 14.74 -58.84 6.47
CA PRO A 9 15.22 -58.12 5.28
C PRO A 9 14.12 -57.87 4.25
N TRP A 10 13.10 -58.73 4.18
CA TRP A 10 11.98 -58.57 3.24
C TRP A 10 10.99 -57.47 3.68
N LEU A 11 10.78 -57.32 4.99
CA LEU A 11 9.97 -56.24 5.57
C LEU A 11 10.58 -54.84 5.33
N LEU A 12 11.91 -54.74 5.40
CA LEU A 12 12.65 -53.50 5.11
C LEU A 12 12.59 -53.09 3.62
N LEU A 13 12.60 -54.06 2.69
CA LEU A 13 12.46 -53.82 1.25
C LEU A 13 11.05 -53.35 0.85
N SER A 14 10.00 -53.85 1.51
CA SER A 14 8.62 -53.34 1.33
C SER A 14 8.44 -51.93 1.88
N LEU A 15 9.09 -51.57 3.00
CA LEU A 15 9.02 -50.22 3.57
C LEU A 15 9.77 -49.18 2.72
N PHE A 16 10.89 -49.56 2.08
CA PHE A 16 11.61 -48.69 1.14
C PHE A 16 10.82 -48.42 -0.15
N SER A 17 10.03 -49.39 -0.63
CA SER A 17 9.22 -49.23 -1.83
C SER A 17 8.04 -48.27 -1.63
N ILE A 18 7.49 -48.18 -0.40
CA ILE A 18 6.43 -47.24 -0.04
C ILE A 18 7.01 -45.83 0.20
N ALA A 19 8.26 -45.72 0.68
CA ALA A 19 8.93 -44.43 0.89
C ALA A 19 9.42 -43.76 -0.42
N CYS A 20 9.61 -44.53 -1.50
CA CYS A 20 10.02 -44.02 -2.81
C CYS A 20 8.88 -43.91 -3.84
N ALA A 21 7.63 -44.14 -3.44
CA ALA A 21 6.50 -43.65 -4.20
C ALA A 21 6.44 -42.13 -4.06
N ARG A 22 7.30 -41.41 -4.80
CA ARG A 22 7.08 -40.00 -5.13
C ARG A 22 5.69 -39.94 -5.74
N LYS A 23 4.72 -39.50 -4.94
CA LYS A 23 3.46 -38.98 -5.45
C LYS A 23 3.85 -37.91 -6.46
N ASN A 24 3.63 -38.17 -7.74
CA ASN A 24 3.56 -37.10 -8.70
C ASN A 24 2.34 -36.28 -8.29
N ASP A 25 2.56 -35.25 -7.47
CA ASP A 25 1.57 -34.25 -7.10
C ASP A 25 1.30 -33.36 -8.33
N ALA A 26 0.87 -33.97 -9.43
CA ALA A 26 0.16 -33.24 -10.46
C ALA A 26 -1.11 -32.70 -9.78
N LEU A 27 -1.22 -31.37 -9.73
CA LEU A 27 -2.40 -30.70 -9.19
C LEU A 27 -3.64 -31.25 -9.90
N SER A 28 -4.72 -31.44 -9.14
CA SER A 28 -5.98 -31.92 -9.70
C SER A 28 -6.46 -30.94 -10.79
N PRO A 29 -7.09 -31.39 -11.88
CA PRO A 29 -7.72 -30.49 -12.86
C PRO A 29 -8.66 -29.45 -12.22
N ASP A 30 -9.30 -29.81 -11.11
CA ASP A 30 -10.13 -28.91 -10.31
C ASP A 30 -9.31 -27.79 -9.64
N HIS A 31 -8.08 -28.07 -9.19
CA HIS A 31 -7.19 -27.06 -8.64
C HIS A 31 -6.80 -26.03 -9.69
N ASP A 32 -6.36 -26.47 -10.87
CA ASP A 32 -5.96 -25.59 -11.95
C ASP A 32 -7.14 -24.70 -12.43
N ALA A 33 -8.34 -25.28 -12.51
CA ALA A 33 -9.56 -24.55 -12.85
C ALA A 33 -9.86 -23.45 -11.81
N ILE A 34 -9.82 -23.79 -10.52
CA ILE A 34 -10.04 -22.83 -9.43
C ILE A 34 -8.95 -21.75 -9.40
N ALA A 35 -7.69 -22.12 -9.62
CA ALA A 35 -6.58 -21.16 -9.68
C ALA A 35 -6.76 -20.16 -10.84
N ALA A 36 -7.27 -20.62 -11.99
CA ALA A 36 -7.60 -19.78 -13.13
C ALA A 36 -8.81 -18.88 -12.87
N GLU A 37 -9.86 -19.38 -12.22
CA GLU A 37 -11.02 -18.58 -11.80
C GLU A 37 -10.60 -17.47 -10.85
N ILE A 38 -9.83 -17.80 -9.81
CA ILE A 38 -9.28 -16.82 -8.87
C ILE A 38 -8.50 -15.75 -9.64
N LYS A 39 -7.58 -16.14 -10.54
CA LYS A 39 -6.79 -15.19 -11.33
C LYS A 39 -7.68 -14.26 -12.16
N THR A 40 -8.73 -14.80 -12.78
CA THR A 40 -9.70 -14.00 -13.54
C THR A 40 -10.39 -12.96 -12.68
N LEU A 41 -10.80 -13.32 -11.45
CA LEU A 41 -11.39 -12.37 -10.50
C LEU A 41 -10.37 -11.35 -9.97
N GLU A 42 -9.10 -11.73 -9.79
CA GLU A 42 -8.04 -10.82 -9.36
C GLU A 42 -7.86 -9.64 -10.33
N ASP A 43 -7.98 -9.91 -11.63
CA ASP A 43 -7.76 -8.95 -12.71
C ASP A 43 -8.99 -8.07 -12.99
N GLN A 44 -10.14 -8.34 -12.35
CA GLN A 44 -11.35 -7.54 -12.54
C GLN A 44 -11.28 -6.20 -11.79
N ARG A 45 -11.56 -5.12 -12.53
CA ARG A 45 -11.70 -3.77 -11.95
C ARG A 45 -13.09 -3.60 -11.33
N LEU A 46 -13.10 -3.21 -10.06
CA LEU A 46 -14.32 -2.88 -9.34
C LEU A 46 -14.93 -1.56 -9.84
N ASN A 47 -16.25 -1.54 -9.93
CA ASN A 47 -17.07 -0.37 -10.20
C ASN A 47 -18.42 -0.51 -9.47
N ALA A 48 -19.24 0.53 -9.52
CA ALA A 48 -20.53 0.55 -8.81
C ALA A 48 -21.51 -0.55 -9.26
N ALA A 49 -21.37 -1.09 -10.48
CA ALA A 49 -22.27 -2.09 -11.04
C ALA A 49 -21.86 -3.54 -10.72
N ASN A 50 -20.59 -3.80 -10.38
CA ASN A 50 -20.08 -5.17 -10.20
C ASN A 50 -19.57 -5.50 -8.79
N GLY A 51 -19.60 -4.54 -7.85
CA GLY A 51 -19.07 -4.74 -6.50
C GLY A 51 -19.70 -5.93 -5.76
N ASP A 52 -21.03 -6.01 -5.74
CA ASP A 52 -21.76 -7.07 -5.03
C ASP A 52 -21.58 -8.44 -5.69
N SER A 53 -21.63 -8.50 -7.02
CA SER A 53 -21.45 -9.76 -7.75
C SER A 53 -20.05 -10.33 -7.58
N ILE A 54 -19.02 -9.47 -7.61
CA ILE A 54 -17.63 -9.88 -7.34
C ILE A 54 -17.48 -10.36 -5.89
N LYS A 55 -18.05 -9.64 -4.92
CA LYS A 55 -18.02 -10.07 -3.50
C LYS A 55 -18.64 -11.45 -3.32
N LEU A 56 -19.80 -11.70 -3.92
CA LEU A 56 -20.46 -13.00 -3.89
C LEU A 56 -19.61 -14.10 -4.53
N ALA A 57 -18.92 -13.82 -5.63
CA ALA A 57 -18.00 -14.78 -6.25
C ALA A 57 -16.85 -15.18 -5.31
N TRP A 58 -16.22 -14.20 -4.66
CA TRP A 58 -15.17 -14.47 -3.67
C TRP A 58 -15.68 -15.25 -2.45
N LEU A 59 -16.88 -14.96 -1.96
CA LEU A 59 -17.49 -15.71 -0.87
C LEU A 59 -17.78 -17.17 -1.25
N LYS A 60 -18.20 -17.44 -2.50
CA LYS A 60 -18.36 -18.81 -3.00
C LYS A 60 -17.03 -19.55 -3.03
N LEU A 61 -15.96 -18.89 -3.51
CA LEU A 61 -14.61 -19.47 -3.52
C LEU A 61 -14.10 -19.78 -2.12
N ASP A 62 -14.36 -18.93 -1.12
CA ASP A 62 -13.96 -19.18 0.28
C ASP A 62 -14.63 -20.43 0.86
N GLN A 63 -15.81 -20.80 0.35
CA GLN A 63 -16.50 -22.03 0.74
C GLN A 63 -16.07 -23.27 -0.04
N HIS A 64 -15.35 -23.11 -1.15
CA HIS A 64 -14.96 -24.21 -2.04
C HIS A 64 -13.97 -25.17 -1.36
N ALA A 65 -14.19 -26.47 -1.49
CA ALA A 65 -13.40 -27.49 -0.80
C ALA A 65 -11.92 -27.46 -1.20
N THR A 66 -11.63 -27.21 -2.49
CA THR A 66 -10.26 -27.13 -3.01
C THR A 66 -9.52 -25.90 -2.51
N VAL A 67 -10.21 -24.75 -2.39
CA VAL A 67 -9.64 -23.55 -1.78
C VAL A 67 -9.35 -23.80 -0.31
N LYS A 68 -10.27 -24.38 0.46
CA LYS A 68 -10.09 -24.67 1.88
C LYS A 68 -8.92 -25.62 2.19
N LYS A 69 -8.57 -26.50 1.26
CA LYS A 69 -7.46 -27.47 1.41
C LYS A 69 -6.11 -26.90 0.98
N ASP A 70 -6.08 -25.87 0.14
CA ASP A 70 -4.87 -25.25 -0.36
C ASP A 70 -4.58 -23.93 0.37
N THR A 71 -3.49 -23.90 1.13
CA THR A 71 -3.08 -22.74 1.93
C THR A 71 -2.91 -21.46 1.09
N VAL A 72 -2.36 -21.58 -0.13
CA VAL A 72 -2.09 -20.41 -0.99
C VAL A 72 -3.38 -19.91 -1.61
N LEU A 73 -4.23 -20.79 -2.14
CA LEU A 73 -5.54 -20.40 -2.69
C LEU A 73 -6.43 -19.79 -1.60
N ALA A 74 -6.47 -20.39 -0.41
CA ALA A 74 -7.20 -19.84 0.73
C ALA A 74 -6.68 -18.44 1.11
N ALA A 75 -5.36 -18.25 1.22
CA ALA A 75 -4.78 -16.95 1.54
C ALA A 75 -5.14 -15.88 0.50
N ARG A 76 -5.10 -16.23 -0.79
CA ARG A 76 -5.48 -15.34 -1.90
C ARG A 76 -6.93 -14.90 -1.78
N VAL A 77 -7.86 -15.85 -1.66
CA VAL A 77 -9.29 -15.58 -1.54
C VAL A 77 -9.59 -14.68 -0.34
N LYS A 78 -9.00 -15.00 0.82
CA LYS A 78 -9.19 -14.20 2.04
C LYS A 78 -8.62 -12.79 1.91
N TYR A 79 -7.46 -12.63 1.27
CA TYR A 79 -6.91 -11.29 1.00
C TYR A 79 -7.85 -10.44 0.13
N TYR A 80 -8.40 -11.01 -0.94
CA TYR A 80 -9.31 -10.27 -1.82
C TYR A 80 -10.67 -9.98 -1.16
N LEU A 81 -11.19 -10.89 -0.33
CA LEU A 81 -12.33 -10.58 0.53
C LEU A 81 -12.02 -9.41 1.48
N ALA A 82 -10.88 -9.45 2.16
CA ALA A 82 -10.47 -8.36 3.05
C ALA A 82 -10.39 -7.01 2.32
N ARG A 83 -9.83 -6.99 1.11
CA ARG A 83 -9.77 -5.80 0.25
C ARG A 83 -11.16 -5.25 -0.06
N LEU A 84 -12.12 -6.11 -0.42
CA LEU A 84 -13.51 -5.70 -0.72
C LEU A 84 -14.20 -5.13 0.51
N TYR A 85 -14.08 -5.81 1.66
CA TYR A 85 -14.64 -5.30 2.92
C TYR A 85 -14.02 -3.95 3.31
N ALA A 86 -12.70 -3.79 3.17
CA ALA A 86 -12.01 -2.53 3.45
C ALA A 86 -12.49 -1.40 2.53
N MET A 87 -12.64 -1.65 1.23
CA MET A 87 -13.15 -0.66 0.27
C MET A 87 -14.59 -0.24 0.58
N SER A 88 -15.39 -1.14 1.17
CA SER A 88 -16.76 -0.85 1.60
C SER A 88 -16.88 -0.26 3.01
N GLY A 89 -15.76 -0.02 3.71
CA GLY A 89 -15.76 0.49 5.10
C GLY A 89 -16.34 -0.50 6.13
N GLN A 90 -16.27 -1.81 5.84
CA GLN A 90 -16.83 -2.85 6.71
C GLN A 90 -15.75 -3.49 7.59
N ASP A 91 -16.06 -3.69 8.87
CA ASP A 91 -15.12 -4.18 9.91
C ASP A 91 -14.55 -5.59 9.63
N SER A 92 -15.22 -6.39 8.79
CA SER A 92 -14.76 -7.74 8.44
C SER A 92 -13.43 -7.76 7.70
N ALA A 93 -12.92 -6.62 7.21
CA ALA A 93 -11.62 -6.53 6.56
C ALA A 93 -10.50 -7.12 7.43
N LEU A 94 -10.48 -6.79 8.74
CA LEU A 94 -9.46 -7.26 9.67
C LEU A 94 -9.47 -8.79 9.79
N PHE A 95 -10.66 -9.37 9.97
CA PHE A 95 -10.86 -10.80 10.13
C PHE A 95 -10.30 -11.60 8.95
N PHE A 96 -10.60 -11.15 7.71
CA PHE A 96 -10.14 -11.86 6.53
C PHE A 96 -8.65 -11.68 6.26
N VAL A 97 -8.10 -10.48 6.45
CA VAL A 97 -6.66 -10.28 6.20
C VAL A 97 -5.79 -11.00 7.24
N GLN A 98 -6.26 -11.12 8.49
CA GLN A 98 -5.54 -11.86 9.54
C GLN A 98 -5.44 -13.34 9.19
N GLN A 99 -6.54 -13.96 8.76
CA GLN A 99 -6.49 -15.33 8.26
C GLN A 99 -5.59 -15.47 7.03
N ALA A 100 -5.63 -14.51 6.11
CA ALA A 100 -4.74 -14.53 4.94
C ALA A 100 -3.26 -14.47 5.37
N LEU A 101 -2.94 -13.65 6.37
CA LEU A 101 -1.61 -13.53 6.96
C LEU A 101 -1.15 -14.84 7.61
N GLU A 102 -1.97 -15.43 8.48
CA GLU A 102 -1.69 -16.70 9.17
C GLU A 102 -1.37 -17.82 8.19
N LEU A 103 -2.12 -17.89 7.08
CA LEU A 103 -1.91 -18.88 6.04
C LEU A 103 -0.64 -18.60 5.23
N ILE A 104 -0.45 -17.37 4.75
CA ILE A 104 0.64 -17.10 3.79
C ILE A 104 2.01 -17.06 4.45
N GLU A 105 2.12 -16.65 5.72
CA GLU A 105 3.40 -16.41 6.39
C GLU A 105 4.23 -17.71 6.48
N LEU A 106 3.56 -18.84 6.70
CA LEU A 106 4.16 -20.17 6.80
C LEU A 106 4.60 -20.76 5.45
N THR A 107 4.19 -20.18 4.32
CA THR A 107 4.52 -20.72 3.00
C THR A 107 5.96 -20.40 2.60
N THR A 108 6.64 -21.31 1.91
CA THR A 108 7.90 -21.01 1.23
C THR A 108 7.58 -20.37 -0.13
N GLY A 109 8.13 -19.18 -0.42
CA GLY A 109 7.83 -18.43 -1.65
C GLY A 109 6.61 -17.49 -1.54
N ASN A 110 5.87 -17.34 -2.66
CA ASN A 110 4.67 -16.49 -2.79
C ASN A 110 4.88 -15.00 -2.46
N ALA A 111 6.05 -14.46 -2.83
CA ALA A 111 6.46 -13.08 -2.54
C ALA A 111 5.39 -12.04 -2.93
N LYS A 112 4.75 -12.19 -4.10
CA LYS A 112 3.63 -11.33 -4.56
C LYS A 112 2.55 -11.21 -3.49
N TYR A 113 1.99 -12.34 -3.04
CA TYR A 113 0.87 -12.35 -2.10
C TYR A 113 1.30 -11.98 -0.69
N LYS A 114 2.52 -12.36 -0.25
CA LYS A 114 3.08 -11.89 1.02
C LYS A 114 3.16 -10.36 1.06
N ALA A 115 3.69 -9.73 0.02
CA ALA A 115 3.80 -8.27 -0.04
C ALA A 115 2.42 -7.58 0.01
N LEU A 116 1.45 -8.09 -0.75
CA LEU A 116 0.09 -7.58 -0.76
C LEU A 116 -0.60 -7.71 0.61
N ILE A 117 -0.49 -8.88 1.24
CA ILE A 117 -1.10 -9.18 2.55
C ILE A 117 -0.43 -8.37 3.66
N TYR A 118 0.90 -8.27 3.69
CA TYR A 118 1.61 -7.42 4.64
C TYR A 118 1.21 -5.95 4.48
N ASN A 119 1.12 -5.43 3.25
CA ASN A 119 0.62 -4.07 3.04
C ASN A 119 -0.83 -3.91 3.50
N GLY A 120 -1.69 -4.89 3.25
CA GLY A 120 -3.08 -4.92 3.72
C GLY A 120 -3.19 -4.85 5.24
N ILE A 121 -2.45 -5.67 5.97
CA ILE A 121 -2.39 -5.63 7.44
C ILE A 121 -1.85 -4.28 7.92
N GLY A 122 -0.81 -3.75 7.26
CA GLY A 122 -0.27 -2.43 7.54
C GLY A 122 -1.33 -1.32 7.44
N ASN A 123 -2.16 -1.35 6.38
CA ASN A 123 -3.26 -0.41 6.20
C ASN A 123 -4.26 -0.50 7.35
N ILE A 124 -4.66 -1.70 7.76
CA ILE A 124 -5.62 -1.85 8.87
C ILE A 124 -5.03 -1.40 10.20
N ARG A 125 -3.78 -1.78 10.51
CA ARG A 125 -3.09 -1.32 11.72
C ARG A 125 -2.90 0.19 11.75
N SER A 126 -2.70 0.82 10.59
CA SER A 126 -2.64 2.27 10.46
C SER A 126 -4.00 2.93 10.80
N ILE A 127 -5.11 2.35 10.33
CA ILE A 127 -6.47 2.82 10.66
C ILE A 127 -6.76 2.67 12.15
N GLU A 128 -6.30 1.57 12.78
CA GLU A 128 -6.39 1.35 14.22
C GLU A 128 -5.42 2.21 15.06
N ALA A 129 -4.71 3.17 14.42
CA ALA A 129 -3.67 4.00 15.04
C ALA A 129 -2.49 3.23 15.68
N LYS A 130 -2.28 1.97 15.30
CA LYS A 130 -1.15 1.13 15.75
C LYS A 130 0.07 1.33 14.87
N GLN A 131 0.63 2.54 14.89
CA GLN A 131 1.66 2.97 13.93
C GLN A 131 2.91 2.09 13.91
N ARG A 132 3.35 1.57 15.07
CA ARG A 132 4.50 0.65 15.16
C ARG A 132 4.23 -0.68 14.46
N GLU A 133 3.06 -1.26 14.66
CA GLU A 133 2.67 -2.50 13.98
C GLU A 133 2.47 -2.27 12.48
N ALA A 134 1.84 -1.15 12.10
CA ALA A 134 1.70 -0.77 10.71
C ALA A 134 3.07 -0.68 10.01
N GLY A 135 4.03 0.01 10.63
CA GLY A 135 5.39 0.13 10.11
C GLY A 135 6.12 -1.20 9.96
N TYR A 136 5.95 -2.14 10.90
CA TYR A 136 6.52 -3.48 10.78
C TYR A 136 6.04 -4.19 9.50
N TYR A 137 4.73 -4.22 9.26
CA TYR A 137 4.18 -4.90 8.09
C TYR A 137 4.45 -4.14 6.78
N TYR A 138 4.38 -2.81 6.78
CA TYR A 138 4.75 -2.01 5.61
C TYR A 138 6.21 -2.24 5.21
N ASN A 139 7.13 -2.27 6.17
CA ASN A 139 8.55 -2.49 5.89
C ASN A 139 8.84 -3.94 5.43
N LYS A 140 8.12 -4.95 5.94
CA LYS A 140 8.15 -6.30 5.38
C LYS A 140 7.71 -6.32 3.91
N ALA A 141 6.59 -5.67 3.58
CA ALA A 141 6.09 -5.58 2.21
C ALA A 141 7.09 -4.84 1.29
N ALA A 142 7.61 -3.70 1.73
CA ALA A 142 8.58 -2.91 0.98
C ALA A 142 9.89 -3.68 0.74
N THR A 143 10.36 -4.47 1.70
CA THR A 143 11.57 -5.30 1.54
C THR A 143 11.40 -6.34 0.42
N ILE A 144 10.21 -6.94 0.32
CA ILE A 144 9.89 -7.87 -0.77
C ILE A 144 9.92 -7.14 -2.12
N VAL A 145 9.34 -5.94 -2.20
CA VAL A 145 9.37 -5.13 -3.43
C VAL A 145 10.79 -4.71 -3.82
N LEU A 146 11.60 -4.26 -2.85
CA LEU A 146 12.97 -3.79 -3.09
C LEU A 146 13.97 -4.89 -3.42
N SER A 147 13.72 -6.13 -2.99
CA SER A 147 14.58 -7.28 -3.31
C SER A 147 14.33 -7.85 -4.71
N ASP A 148 13.39 -7.27 -5.47
CA ASP A 148 12.89 -7.75 -6.78
C ASP A 148 12.46 -9.23 -6.79
N THR A 149 12.23 -9.80 -5.61
CA THR A 149 11.70 -11.16 -5.45
C THR A 149 10.20 -11.23 -5.73
N ALA A 150 9.56 -10.07 -5.88
CA ALA A 150 8.13 -9.91 -6.13
C ALA A 150 7.77 -9.95 -7.62
N SER A 151 8.27 -10.95 -8.35
CA SER A 151 7.85 -11.18 -9.74
C SER A 151 6.32 -11.33 -9.79
N GLY A 152 5.65 -10.50 -10.59
CA GLY A 152 4.19 -10.53 -10.77
C GLY A 152 3.37 -9.51 -9.95
N LEU A 153 4.00 -8.61 -9.19
CA LEU A 153 3.31 -7.38 -8.74
C LEU A 153 3.24 -6.36 -9.89
N SER A 154 2.08 -5.75 -10.08
CA SER A 154 1.93 -4.61 -10.99
C SER A 154 2.74 -3.41 -10.50
N THR A 155 3.13 -2.53 -11.41
CA THR A 155 3.75 -1.24 -11.11
C THR A 155 2.92 -0.44 -10.10
N GLU A 156 1.60 -0.45 -10.25
CA GLU A 156 0.67 0.18 -9.32
C GLU A 156 0.82 -0.39 -7.90
N ALA A 157 0.80 -1.71 -7.75
CA ALA A 157 0.97 -2.35 -6.44
C ALA A 157 2.35 -2.07 -5.83
N LYS A 158 3.43 -2.16 -6.63
CA LYS A 158 4.79 -1.82 -6.17
C LYS A 158 4.86 -0.38 -5.66
N SER A 159 4.31 0.57 -6.43
CA SER A 159 4.27 1.98 -6.04
C SER A 159 3.47 2.22 -4.76
N ALA A 160 2.29 1.61 -4.62
CA ALA A 160 1.44 1.78 -3.45
C ALA A 160 2.09 1.23 -2.18
N ILE A 161 2.71 0.05 -2.25
CA ILE A 161 3.42 -0.58 -1.13
C ILE A 161 4.56 0.30 -0.63
N LEU A 162 5.41 0.76 -1.54
CA LEU A 162 6.55 1.60 -1.20
C LEU A 162 6.11 2.96 -0.63
N LEU A 163 5.08 3.59 -1.19
CA LEU A 163 4.57 4.88 -0.70
C LEU A 163 3.87 4.78 0.66
N SER A 164 3.19 3.67 0.97
CA SER A 164 2.63 3.44 2.31
C SER A 164 3.74 3.25 3.34
N ALA A 165 4.79 2.51 2.99
CA ALA A 165 5.94 2.34 3.86
C ALA A 165 6.70 3.67 4.04
N ALA A 166 6.90 4.45 2.98
CA ALA A 166 7.56 5.75 3.05
C ALA A 166 6.81 6.71 3.98
N GLN A 167 5.49 6.81 3.84
CA GLN A 167 4.64 7.64 4.70
C GLN A 167 4.73 7.26 6.17
N ASN A 168 4.62 5.96 6.49
CA ASN A 168 4.71 5.51 7.87
C ASN A 168 6.12 5.74 8.46
N ASN A 169 7.17 5.50 7.67
CA ASN A 169 8.55 5.75 8.10
C ASN A 169 8.81 7.24 8.34
N LEU A 170 8.25 8.13 7.53
CA LEU A 170 8.32 9.58 7.75
C LEU A 170 7.67 9.94 9.09
N SER A 171 6.45 9.44 9.36
CA SER A 171 5.75 9.68 10.63
C SER A 171 6.43 9.05 11.85
N SER A 172 7.27 8.03 11.63
CA SER A 172 8.01 7.32 12.67
C SER A 172 9.47 7.76 12.77
N PHE A 173 9.81 8.95 12.25
CA PHE A 173 11.14 9.56 12.32
C PHE A 173 12.26 8.77 11.59
N GLN A 174 11.89 7.83 10.72
CA GLN A 174 12.82 7.04 9.89
C GLN A 174 13.03 7.68 8.52
N TYR A 175 13.47 8.95 8.52
CA TYR A 175 13.47 9.81 7.34
C TYR A 175 14.30 9.29 6.16
N ASN A 176 15.48 8.74 6.42
CA ASN A 176 16.33 8.16 5.37
C ASN A 176 15.67 6.95 4.70
N LEU A 177 14.92 6.16 5.47
CA LEU A 177 14.19 5.02 4.94
C LEU A 177 12.97 5.48 4.14
N ALA A 178 12.27 6.51 4.61
CA ALA A 178 11.19 7.16 3.85
C ALA A 178 11.70 7.70 2.50
N GLU A 179 12.83 8.42 2.50
CA GLU A 179 13.46 8.94 1.29
C GLU A 179 13.83 7.79 0.33
N LYS A 180 14.47 6.73 0.83
CA LYS A 180 14.85 5.55 0.03
C LYS A 180 13.63 4.94 -0.67
N MET A 181 12.52 4.79 0.07
CA MET A 181 11.30 4.21 -0.47
C MET A 181 10.65 5.11 -1.53
N ASN A 182 10.54 6.41 -1.26
CA ASN A 182 10.02 7.37 -2.24
C ASN A 182 10.87 7.39 -3.52
N ARG A 183 12.20 7.41 -3.39
CA ARG A 183 13.12 7.35 -4.55
C ARG A 183 12.96 6.07 -5.35
N SER A 184 12.67 4.96 -4.70
CA SER A 184 12.44 3.67 -5.37
C SER A 184 11.13 3.65 -6.18
N VAL A 185 10.22 4.59 -5.94
CA VAL A 185 8.97 4.75 -6.70
C VAL A 185 9.17 5.63 -7.94
N LEU A 186 10.12 6.57 -7.94
CA LEU A 186 10.34 7.49 -9.06
C LEU A 186 10.46 6.80 -10.43
N PRO A 187 11.22 5.69 -10.59
CA PRO A 187 11.32 5.00 -11.88
C PRO A 187 10.03 4.30 -12.32
N LEU A 188 9.06 4.14 -11.42
CA LEU A 188 7.79 3.45 -11.67
C LEU A 188 6.70 4.42 -12.17
N ILE A 189 6.89 5.73 -12.00
CA ILE A 189 5.86 6.76 -12.23
C ILE A 189 5.33 6.73 -13.65
N ASP A 190 6.22 6.66 -14.64
CA ASP A 190 5.84 6.75 -16.05
C ASP A 190 5.08 5.51 -16.54
N SER A 191 5.22 4.40 -15.82
CA SER A 191 4.48 3.15 -16.07
C SER A 191 3.09 3.12 -15.42
N LEU A 192 2.72 4.12 -14.62
CA LEU A 192 1.37 4.25 -14.08
C LEU A 192 0.44 4.87 -15.14
N PRO A 193 -0.88 4.63 -15.11
CA PRO A 193 -1.81 5.35 -15.98
C PRO A 193 -1.71 6.88 -15.82
N GLU A 194 -2.02 7.63 -16.86
CA GLU A 194 -2.16 9.09 -16.76
C GLU A 194 -3.28 9.46 -15.77
N GLY A 195 -3.06 10.52 -14.98
CA GLY A 195 -3.98 10.91 -13.91
C GLY A 195 -3.96 9.99 -12.69
N HIS A 196 -3.13 8.93 -12.66
CA HIS A 196 -3.07 8.04 -11.50
C HIS A 196 -2.54 8.77 -10.26
N ILE A 197 -3.19 8.59 -9.10
CA ILE A 197 -2.91 9.32 -7.86
C ILE A 197 -1.46 9.16 -7.37
N ASN A 198 -0.87 7.97 -7.54
CA ASN A 198 0.51 7.73 -7.12
C ASN A 198 1.55 8.54 -7.91
N ARG A 199 1.22 9.07 -9.10
CA ARG A 199 2.09 10.02 -9.82
C ARG A 199 2.26 11.33 -9.02
N GLN A 200 1.19 11.82 -8.39
CA GLN A 200 1.23 12.98 -7.49
C GLN A 200 1.84 12.60 -6.13
N ARG A 201 1.37 11.50 -5.53
CA ARG A 201 1.69 11.12 -4.14
C ARG A 201 3.19 11.02 -3.89
N VAL A 202 3.96 10.44 -4.82
CA VAL A 202 5.41 10.30 -4.67
C VAL A 202 6.14 11.64 -4.68
N LEU A 203 5.72 12.59 -5.52
CA LEU A 203 6.33 13.92 -5.60
C LEU A 203 6.06 14.70 -4.31
N VAL A 204 4.82 14.67 -3.84
CA VAL A 204 4.42 15.27 -2.56
C VAL A 204 5.22 14.67 -1.40
N GLN A 205 5.31 13.34 -1.30
CA GLN A 205 6.07 12.69 -0.23
C GLN A 205 7.57 12.97 -0.31
N MET A 206 8.15 13.09 -1.52
CA MET A 206 9.55 13.51 -1.68
C MET A 206 9.76 14.92 -1.15
N ILE A 207 8.92 15.89 -1.51
CA ILE A 207 9.01 17.29 -1.05
C ILE A 207 8.92 17.34 0.48
N GLN A 208 7.92 16.66 1.06
CA GLN A 208 7.73 16.58 2.50
C GLN A 208 8.93 15.95 3.22
N THR A 209 9.46 14.86 2.68
CA THR A 209 10.62 14.16 3.26
C THR A 209 11.87 15.03 3.22
N LEU A 210 12.13 15.71 2.10
CA LEU A 210 13.30 16.58 1.93
C LEU A 210 13.21 17.85 2.80
N ASN A 211 12.03 18.44 2.92
CA ASN A 211 11.76 19.55 3.85
C ASN A 211 12.00 19.10 5.32
N THR A 212 11.48 17.93 5.71
CA THR A 212 11.70 17.36 7.06
C THR A 212 13.18 17.10 7.36
N LEU A 213 13.93 16.66 6.35
CA LEU A 213 15.39 16.47 6.40
C LEU A 213 16.17 17.80 6.34
N GLN A 214 15.49 18.94 6.26
CA GLN A 214 16.08 20.28 6.12
C GLN A 214 17.03 20.38 4.93
N ARG A 215 16.72 19.69 3.84
CA ARG A 215 17.50 19.76 2.60
C ARG A 215 17.36 21.15 1.98
N PRO A 216 18.41 21.68 1.33
CA PRO A 216 18.33 22.96 0.62
C PRO A 216 17.18 23.01 -0.39
N ALA A 217 16.59 24.20 -0.57
CA ALA A 217 15.45 24.39 -1.50
C ALA A 217 15.75 23.90 -2.92
N LYS A 218 17.00 24.02 -3.39
CA LYS A 218 17.43 23.51 -4.70
C LYS A 218 17.26 21.99 -4.88
N ASP A 219 17.27 21.23 -3.78
CA ASP A 219 17.08 19.77 -3.82
C ASP A 219 15.59 19.41 -3.87
N ILE A 220 14.71 20.30 -3.40
CA ILE A 220 13.25 20.18 -3.43
C ILE A 220 12.69 20.63 -4.79
N ALA A 221 13.29 21.68 -5.38
CA ALA A 221 12.80 22.34 -6.59
C ALA A 221 12.49 21.39 -7.77
N PRO A 222 13.30 20.36 -8.09
CA PRO A 222 13.00 19.47 -9.21
C PRO A 222 11.67 18.71 -9.03
N PHE A 223 11.38 18.25 -7.80
CA PHE A 223 10.14 17.55 -7.50
C PHE A 223 8.94 18.49 -7.51
N LEU A 224 9.11 19.71 -7.03
CA LEU A 224 8.08 20.73 -7.10
C LEU A 224 7.74 21.08 -8.55
N HIS A 225 8.75 21.26 -9.41
CA HIS A 225 8.54 21.55 -10.82
C HIS A 225 7.78 20.42 -11.53
N GLN A 226 8.16 19.16 -11.28
CA GLN A 226 7.43 18.00 -11.80
C GLN A 226 5.97 17.97 -11.31
N LEU A 227 5.73 18.36 -10.06
CA LEU A 227 4.39 18.43 -9.49
C LEU A 227 3.55 19.54 -10.15
N GLU A 228 4.15 20.70 -10.42
CA GLU A 228 3.51 21.79 -11.15
C GLU A 228 3.14 21.37 -12.58
N GLU A 229 4.05 20.73 -13.31
CA GLU A 229 3.77 20.19 -14.65
C GLU A 229 2.66 19.14 -14.63
N LEU A 230 2.67 18.27 -13.62
CA LEU A 230 1.66 17.22 -13.47
C LEU A 230 0.26 17.82 -13.29
N HIS A 231 0.14 18.86 -12.46
CA HIS A 231 -1.10 19.61 -12.25
C HIS A 231 -1.52 20.39 -13.49
N ALA A 232 -0.58 21.03 -14.19
CA ALA A 232 -0.88 21.77 -15.42
C ALA A 232 -1.42 20.85 -16.54
N LYS A 233 -0.91 19.63 -16.65
CA LYS A 233 -1.36 18.64 -17.65
C LYS A 233 -2.72 18.02 -17.30
N ASN A 234 -3.00 17.83 -16.01
CA ASN A 234 -4.16 17.06 -15.54
C ASN A 234 -4.87 17.76 -14.35
N PRO A 235 -5.39 19.00 -14.53
CA PRO A 235 -5.89 19.80 -13.42
C PRO A 235 -7.07 19.15 -12.70
N ASP A 236 -7.94 18.44 -13.42
CA ASP A 236 -9.14 17.80 -12.85
C ASP A 236 -8.86 16.43 -12.20
N LYS A 237 -7.63 15.91 -12.31
CA LYS A 237 -7.27 14.58 -11.78
C LYS A 237 -6.63 14.63 -10.40
N TYR A 238 -6.10 15.78 -10.01
CA TYR A 238 -5.28 15.92 -8.82
C TYR A 238 -5.87 16.95 -7.86
N ASN A 239 -5.82 16.67 -6.57
CA ASN A 239 -6.20 17.66 -5.58
C ASN A 239 -5.11 18.74 -5.51
N ILE A 240 -5.47 19.97 -5.88
CA ILE A 240 -4.59 21.14 -5.95
C ILE A 240 -4.06 21.57 -4.57
N SER A 241 -4.76 21.26 -3.46
CA SER A 241 -4.29 21.58 -2.10
C SER A 241 -2.92 20.95 -1.83
N PHE A 242 -2.63 19.75 -2.36
CA PHE A 242 -1.32 19.12 -2.24
C PHE A 242 -0.21 19.88 -2.98
N LEU A 243 -0.51 20.55 -4.09
CA LEU A 243 0.47 21.43 -4.75
C LEU A 243 0.76 22.64 -3.87
N TYR A 244 -0.26 23.26 -3.29
CA TYR A 244 -0.08 24.42 -2.41
C TYR A 244 0.69 24.06 -1.14
N ASP A 245 0.37 22.95 -0.47
CA ASP A 245 1.15 22.40 0.65
C ASP A 245 2.63 22.19 0.28
N SER A 246 2.88 21.63 -0.90
CA SER A 246 4.24 21.41 -1.39
C SER A 246 4.99 22.72 -1.67
N LYS A 247 4.29 23.75 -2.16
CA LYS A 247 4.85 25.09 -2.34
C LYS A 247 5.16 25.77 -1.01
N ILE A 248 4.28 25.66 -0.03
CA ILE A 248 4.49 26.15 1.34
C ILE A 248 5.81 25.55 1.89
N GLN A 249 5.96 24.23 1.86
CA GLN A 249 7.16 23.53 2.33
C GLN A 249 8.45 23.95 1.59
N TYR A 250 8.35 24.19 0.28
CA TYR A 250 9.48 24.71 -0.49
C TYR A 250 9.84 26.14 -0.06
N TYR A 251 8.87 27.02 0.12
CA TYR A 251 9.11 28.43 0.47
C TYR A 251 9.52 28.64 1.92
N GLU A 252 9.13 27.75 2.84
CA GLU A 252 9.73 27.65 4.18
C GLU A 252 11.25 27.43 4.08
N THR A 253 11.65 26.45 3.28
CA THR A 253 13.08 26.12 3.06
C THR A 253 13.81 27.27 2.36
N ALA A 254 13.14 27.93 1.42
CA ALA A 254 13.68 29.10 0.69
C ALA A 254 13.60 30.41 1.49
N LYS A 255 13.03 30.41 2.70
CA LYS A 255 12.82 31.56 3.57
C LYS A 255 12.08 32.72 2.89
N LYS A 256 10.96 32.42 2.23
CA LYS A 256 10.11 33.40 1.52
C LYS A 256 8.73 33.54 2.17
N PRO A 257 8.59 34.28 3.29
CA PRO A 257 7.35 34.32 4.07
C PRO A 257 6.15 34.85 3.29
N ASP A 258 6.32 35.81 2.38
CA ASP A 258 5.22 36.30 1.53
C ASP A 258 4.66 35.21 0.62
N SER A 259 5.54 34.34 0.09
CA SER A 259 5.12 33.21 -0.73
C SER A 259 4.42 32.14 0.10
N ILE A 260 4.88 31.90 1.33
CA ILE A 260 4.20 31.00 2.27
C ILE A 260 2.77 31.50 2.51
N LEU A 261 2.61 32.77 2.90
CA LEU A 261 1.30 33.39 3.15
C LEU A 261 0.38 33.29 1.93
N HIS A 262 0.91 33.58 0.74
CA HIS A 262 0.13 33.49 -0.49
C HIS A 262 -0.49 32.10 -0.71
N TYR A 263 0.32 31.04 -0.56
CA TYR A 263 -0.17 29.68 -0.79
C TYR A 263 -1.04 29.15 0.35
N GLU A 264 -0.80 29.56 1.60
CA GLU A 264 -1.70 29.28 2.73
C GLU A 264 -3.10 29.84 2.48
N LEU A 265 -3.20 31.11 2.04
CA LEU A 265 -4.49 31.73 1.73
C LEU A 265 -5.22 31.03 0.56
N LEU A 266 -4.47 30.63 -0.48
CA LEU A 266 -5.05 29.86 -1.59
C LEU A 266 -5.59 28.50 -1.15
N LYS A 267 -4.87 27.82 -0.25
CA LYS A 267 -5.29 26.52 0.31
C LYS A 267 -6.55 26.67 1.16
N ILE A 268 -6.57 27.64 2.09
CA ILE A 268 -7.76 27.92 2.93
C ILE A 268 -9.01 28.12 2.06
N ALA A 269 -8.92 28.93 1.00
CA ALA A 269 -10.06 29.20 0.13
C ALA A 269 -10.62 27.93 -0.57
N ILE A 270 -9.79 26.93 -0.82
CA ILE A 270 -10.22 25.64 -1.36
C ILE A 270 -10.83 24.77 -0.27
N ASP A 271 -10.13 24.63 0.85
CA ASP A 271 -10.53 23.74 1.93
C ASP A 271 -11.85 24.21 2.58
N GLU A 272 -12.11 25.53 2.63
CA GLU A 272 -13.40 26.09 3.04
C GLU A 272 -14.53 25.70 2.10
N ARG A 273 -14.30 25.80 0.78
CA ARG A 273 -15.29 25.41 -0.23
C ARG A 273 -15.60 23.92 -0.12
N LEU A 274 -14.58 23.08 0.07
CA LEU A 274 -14.75 21.64 0.25
C LEU A 274 -15.50 21.32 1.54
N HIS A 275 -15.20 22.02 2.64
CA HIS A 275 -15.89 21.83 3.91
C HIS A 275 -17.38 22.17 3.83
N GLN A 276 -17.75 23.24 3.11
CA GLN A 276 -19.15 23.59 2.86
C GLN A 276 -19.91 22.53 2.05
N GLN A 277 -19.21 21.77 1.21
CA GLN A 277 -19.80 20.71 0.38
C GLN A 277 -19.85 19.36 1.11
N THR A 278 -18.99 19.13 2.09
CA THR A 278 -18.87 17.84 2.78
C THR A 278 -18.49 18.05 4.25
N ALA A 279 -19.42 17.69 5.14
CA ALA A 279 -19.14 17.68 6.57
C ALA A 279 -18.08 16.60 6.88
N SER A 280 -16.86 17.05 7.18
CA SER A 280 -15.71 16.18 7.47
C SER A 280 -14.89 16.78 8.60
N SER A 281 -14.66 16.00 9.66
CA SER A 281 -13.78 16.38 10.78
C SER A 281 -12.33 16.57 10.33
N ILE A 282 -11.90 15.85 9.29
CA ILE A 282 -10.56 16.00 8.71
C ILE A 282 -10.42 17.38 8.06
N LEU A 283 -11.41 17.80 7.28
CA LEU A 283 -11.39 19.14 6.65
C LEU A 283 -11.39 20.25 7.69
N MET A 284 -12.15 20.10 8.78
CA MET A 284 -12.14 21.08 9.87
C MET A 284 -10.79 21.17 10.58
N ASN A 285 -10.15 20.03 10.85
CA ASN A 285 -8.83 20.03 11.48
C ASN A 285 -7.78 20.67 10.57
N ASN A 286 -7.83 20.42 9.26
CA ASN A 286 -6.93 21.05 8.30
C ASN A 286 -7.12 22.57 8.28
N LEU A 287 -8.37 23.05 8.17
CA LEU A 287 -8.68 24.48 8.21
C LEU A 287 -8.19 25.14 9.49
N PHE A 288 -8.36 24.49 10.65
CA PHE A 288 -7.85 25.01 11.91
C PHE A 288 -6.32 25.20 11.90
N VAL A 289 -5.59 24.23 11.35
CA VAL A 289 -4.12 24.31 11.22
C VAL A 289 -3.73 25.45 10.27
N ASP A 290 -4.36 25.53 9.10
CA ASP A 290 -4.04 26.56 8.10
C ASP A 290 -4.31 27.98 8.64
N TYR A 291 -5.43 28.18 9.33
CA TYR A 291 -5.72 29.44 10.00
C TYR A 291 -4.70 29.79 11.08
N SER A 292 -4.24 28.79 11.84
CA SER A 292 -3.20 28.98 12.86
C SER A 292 -1.84 29.36 12.22
N ASN A 293 -1.49 28.74 11.09
CA ASN A 293 -0.28 29.07 10.33
C ASN A 293 -0.32 30.51 9.81
N VAL A 294 -1.44 30.91 9.19
CA VAL A 294 -1.62 32.29 8.71
C VAL A 294 -1.50 33.30 9.85
N ALA A 295 -2.12 33.03 11.00
CA ALA A 295 -1.99 33.89 12.18
C ALA A 295 -0.53 33.99 12.66
N ALA A 296 0.20 32.87 12.72
CA ALA A 296 1.61 32.85 13.10
C ALA A 296 2.49 33.65 12.12
N ILE A 297 2.23 33.54 10.82
CA ILE A 297 2.95 34.30 9.78
C ILE A 297 2.69 35.80 9.95
N TYR A 298 1.43 36.23 10.12
CA TYR A 298 1.13 37.65 10.37
C TYR A 298 1.80 38.19 11.63
N VAL A 299 1.81 37.43 12.72
CA VAL A 299 2.52 37.81 13.94
C VAL A 299 4.02 37.95 13.68
N SER A 300 4.62 37.03 12.91
CA SER A 300 6.04 37.10 12.57
C SER A 300 6.38 38.29 11.68
N LEU A 301 5.52 38.61 10.71
CA LEU A 301 5.72 39.74 9.79
C LEU A 301 5.53 41.10 10.48
N ASN A 302 4.71 41.17 11.53
CA ASN A 302 4.41 42.39 12.29
C ASN A 302 5.34 42.63 13.49
N LYS A 303 6.36 41.78 13.72
CA LYS A 303 7.35 42.05 14.79
C LYS A 303 8.29 43.16 14.34
N PRO A 304 8.45 44.25 15.14
CA PRO A 304 9.48 45.24 14.86
C PRO A 304 10.87 44.59 14.95
N ALA A 305 11.77 45.02 14.06
CA ALA A 305 13.14 44.53 13.95
C ALA A 305 13.97 44.83 15.22
#